data_AF-D3JNL4-F1
#
_entry.id   AF-D3JNL4-F1
#
_cell.length_a   1.000
_cell.length_b   1.000
_cell.length_c   1.000
_cell.angle_alpha   90.00
_cell.angle_beta   90.00
_cell.angle_gamma   90.00
#
_symmetry.space_group_name_H-M   'P 1'
#
loop_
_entity.id
_entity.type
_entity.pdbx_description
1 polymer ?
#
loop_
_entity_poly.entity_id
_entity_poly.type
_entity_poly.pdbx_seq_one_letter_code
_entity_poly.pdbx_strand_id
1 'polypeptide(L)'
;RKRFLLILDDVWNEDQRKWDEDLRPLLCPSIGGCGSAIVMTSRLQQVASIMGTLPHHELKILSEEESWKLFSMKAFANRGVQEQT
;
A
#
# COMPACT_ATOMS: atom_id res chain seq x y z
N ARG A 1 -21.66 -13.45 4.53
CA ARG A 1 -20.20 -13.18 4.40
C ARG A 1 -19.96 -11.71 4.70
N LYS A 2 -18.93 -11.35 5.47
CA LYS A 2 -18.62 -9.95 5.81
C LYS A 2 -17.71 -9.35 4.74
N ARG A 3 -17.93 -8.07 4.41
CA ARG A 3 -16.96 -7.30 3.64
C ARG A 3 -15.75 -7.00 4.53
N PHE A 4 -14.55 -7.07 3.97
CA PHE A 4 -13.32 -6.71 4.67
C PHE A 4 -12.35 -5.96 3.77
N LEU A 5 -11.41 -5.26 4.40
CA LEU A 5 -10.19 -4.74 3.79
C LEU A 5 -9.01 -5.34 4.57
N LEU A 6 -8.14 -6.09 3.88
CA LEU A 6 -6.93 -6.66 4.46
C LEU A 6 -5.72 -5.91 3.89
N ILE A 7 -4.84 -5.43 4.77
CA ILE A 7 -3.59 -4.75 4.39
C ILE A 7 -2.42 -5.65 4.77
N LEU A 8 -1.62 -6.06 3.78
CA LEU A 8 -0.39 -6.81 3.96
C LEU A 8 0.78 -5.85 3.76
N ASP A 9 1.34 -5.36 4.86
CA ASP A 9 2.40 -4.34 4.83
C ASP A 9 3.80 -4.96 4.75
N ASP A 10 4.69 -4.32 3.98
CA ASP A 10 6.12 -4.64 3.81
C ASP A 10 6.41 -6.11 3.42
N VAL A 11 5.74 -6.61 2.38
CA VAL A 11 5.94 -7.98 1.89
C VAL A 11 7.19 -8.09 1.01
N TRP A 12 7.93 -9.18 1.14
CA TRP A 12 9.30 -9.34 0.61
C TRP A 12 9.58 -10.71 -0.02
N ASN A 13 8.64 -11.66 0.03
CA ASN A 13 8.85 -13.00 -0.50
C ASN A 13 8.60 -13.05 -2.02
N GLU A 14 9.63 -13.41 -2.79
CA GLU A 14 9.61 -13.51 -4.26
C GLU A 14 9.30 -14.93 -4.78
N ASP A 15 8.98 -15.87 -3.90
CA ASP A 15 8.60 -17.22 -4.28
C ASP A 15 7.15 -17.26 -4.79
N GLN A 16 6.99 -17.25 -6.11
CA GLN A 16 5.70 -17.35 -6.80
C GLN A 16 4.91 -18.59 -6.38
N ARG A 17 5.57 -19.73 -6.14
CA ARG A 17 4.88 -20.96 -5.79
C ARG A 17 4.24 -20.86 -4.41
N LYS A 18 4.96 -20.30 -3.42
CA LYS A 18 4.38 -20.04 -2.10
C LYS A 18 3.18 -19.10 -2.17
N TRP A 19 3.21 -18.12 -3.07
CA TRP A 19 2.06 -17.27 -3.28
C TRP A 19 0.87 -18.05 -3.87
N ASP A 20 1.06 -18.73 -4.99
CA ASP A 20 -0.04 -19.38 -5.72
C ASP A 20 -0.57 -20.65 -5.03
N GLU A 21 0.31 -21.47 -4.45
CA GLU A 21 -0.04 -22.76 -3.84
C GLU A 21 -0.47 -22.61 -2.37
N ASP A 22 0.16 -21.72 -1.58
CA ASP A 22 -0.07 -21.64 -0.13
C ASP A 22 -0.98 -20.46 0.28
N LEU A 23 -0.68 -19.24 -0.17
CA LEU A 23 -1.33 -18.02 0.35
C LEU A 23 -2.59 -17.61 -0.40
N ARG A 24 -2.54 -17.58 -1.73
CA ARG A 24 -3.65 -17.16 -2.59
C ARG A 24 -4.94 -17.95 -2.35
N PRO A 25 -4.92 -19.28 -2.12
CA PRO A 25 -6.13 -20.03 -1.79
C PRO A 25 -6.75 -19.63 -0.45
N LEU A 26 -5.93 -19.27 0.54
CA LEU A 26 -6.40 -18.80 1.86
C LEU A 26 -6.99 -17.39 1.82
N LEU A 27 -6.65 -16.62 0.79
CA LEU A 27 -7.08 -15.24 0.58
C LEU A 27 -8.20 -15.12 -0.47
N CYS A 28 -8.72 -16.26 -0.94
CA CYS A 28 -9.63 -16.35 -2.08
C CYS A 28 -10.89 -15.47 -1.91
N PRO A 29 -11.36 -14.78 -2.98
CA PRO A 29 -12.54 -13.90 -2.93
C PRO A 29 -13.84 -14.57 -2.48
N SER A 30 -13.89 -15.91 -2.53
CA SER A 30 -15.00 -16.70 -1.99
C SER A 30 -15.13 -16.58 -0.46
N ILE A 31 -14.13 -16.08 0.25
CA ILE A 31 -14.19 -15.88 1.71
C ILE A 31 -14.88 -14.54 2.04
N GLY A 32 -14.65 -13.52 1.20
CA GLY A 32 -15.15 -12.17 1.38
C GLY A 32 -16.60 -11.96 0.93
N GLY A 33 -17.27 -10.99 1.57
CA GLY A 33 -18.47 -10.38 1.00
C GLY A 33 -18.10 -9.56 -0.25
N CYS A 34 -19.08 -9.31 -1.13
CA CYS A 34 -18.87 -8.50 -2.33
C CYS A 34 -18.29 -7.12 -1.97
N GLY A 35 -17.25 -6.69 -2.69
CA GLY A 35 -16.48 -5.47 -2.41
C GLY A 35 -15.41 -5.62 -1.33
N SER A 36 -15.00 -6.84 -0.99
CA SER A 36 -13.80 -7.06 -0.18
C SER A 36 -12.55 -6.81 -1.02
N ALA A 37 -11.49 -6.29 -0.39
CA ALA A 37 -10.24 -5.99 -1.05
C ALA A 37 -9.04 -6.39 -0.19
N ILE A 38 -7.94 -6.71 -0.87
CA ILE A 38 -6.64 -6.96 -0.26
C ILE A 38 -5.68 -5.95 -0.88
N VAL A 39 -4.96 -5.21 -0.05
CA VAL A 39 -3.93 -4.26 -0.45
C VAL A 39 -2.61 -4.77 0.09
N MET A 40 -1.61 -4.87 -0.77
CA MET A 40 -0.26 -5.24 -0.38
C MET A 40 0.69 -4.10 -0.72
N THR A 41 1.61 -3.81 0.18
CA THR A 41 2.69 -2.85 -0.03
C THR A 41 4.02 -3.60 0.03
N SER A 42 4.92 -3.26 -0.89
CA SER A 42 6.25 -3.82 -0.97
C SER A 42 7.21 -2.77 -1.51
N ARG A 43 8.48 -2.87 -1.11
CA ARG A 43 9.58 -2.11 -1.72
C ARG A 43 10.12 -2.78 -2.99
N LEU A 44 9.71 -4.02 -3.27
CA LEU A 44 10.22 -4.83 -4.36
C LEU A 44 9.16 -4.97 -5.46
N GLN A 45 9.43 -4.43 -6.64
CA GLN A 45 8.54 -4.54 -7.80
C GLN A 45 8.26 -6.00 -8.20
N GLN A 46 9.23 -6.90 -7.97
CA GLN A 46 9.08 -8.33 -8.22
C GLN A 46 7.97 -8.94 -7.36
N VAL A 47 7.94 -8.63 -6.06
CA VAL A 47 6.90 -9.07 -5.13
C VAL A 47 5.53 -8.51 -5.55
N ALA A 48 5.47 -7.23 -5.93
CA ALA A 48 4.26 -6.61 -6.44
C ALA A 48 3.73 -7.29 -7.72
N SER A 49 4.63 -7.73 -8.59
CA SER A 49 4.29 -8.45 -9.83
C SER A 49 3.79 -9.87 -9.57
N ILE A 50 4.38 -10.57 -8.60
CA ILE A 50 4.00 -11.93 -8.19
C ILE A 50 2.60 -11.96 -7.57
N MET A 51 2.33 -11.03 -6.66
CA MET A 51 1.11 -11.03 -5.84
C MET A 51 -0.02 -10.15 -6.38
N GLY A 52 0.29 -9.25 -7.33
CA GLY A 52 -0.65 -8.30 -7.89
C GLY A 52 -1.72 -8.97 -8.76
N THR A 53 -2.99 -8.62 -8.53
CA THR A 53 -4.10 -8.97 -9.43
C THR A 53 -4.44 -7.84 -10.41
N LEU A 54 -3.80 -6.69 -10.23
CA LEU A 54 -3.90 -5.47 -11.02
C LEU A 54 -2.48 -4.93 -11.24
N PRO A 55 -2.25 -4.05 -12.24
CA PRO A 55 -0.98 -3.34 -12.36
C PRO A 55 -0.60 -2.69 -11.03
N HIS A 56 0.65 -2.90 -10.58
CA HIS A 56 1.10 -2.36 -9.30
C HIS A 56 1.17 -0.83 -9.36
N HIS A 57 0.83 -0.19 -8.25
CA HIS A 57 0.93 1.25 -8.13
C HIS A 57 2.32 1.63 -7.61
N GLU A 58 3.14 2.20 -8.48
CA GLU A 58 4.44 2.74 -8.09
C GLU A 58 4.26 4.10 -7.42
N LEU A 59 4.62 4.17 -6.13
CA LEU A 59 4.62 5.42 -5.39
C LEU A 59 5.68 6.35 -5.97
N LYS A 60 5.23 7.51 -6.42
CA LYS A 60 6.12 8.57 -6.92
C LYS A 60 6.73 9.33 -5.76
N ILE A 61 7.94 9.83 -5.99
CA ILE A 61 8.58 10.79 -5.09
C ILE A 61 7.79 12.10 -5.15
N LEU A 62 7.59 12.73 -4.01
CA LEU A 62 6.98 14.05 -3.92
C LEU A 62 7.89 15.10 -4.57
N SER A 63 7.31 16.12 -5.21
CA SER A 63 8.07 17.30 -5.62
C SER A 63 8.66 18.03 -4.42
N GLU A 64 9.60 18.94 -4.66
CA GLU A 64 10.18 19.76 -3.59
C GLU A 64 9.11 20.59 -2.85
N GLU A 65 8.18 21.18 -3.60
CA GLU A 65 7.06 21.95 -3.03
C GLU A 65 6.14 21.07 -2.17
N GLU A 66 5.75 19.88 -2.67
CA GLU A 66 4.92 18.94 -1.91
C GLU A 66 5.64 18.39 -0.68
N SER A 67 6.94 18.13 -0.80
CA SER A 67 7.80 17.68 0.29
C SER A 67 7.91 18.75 1.38
N TRP A 68 8.16 20.00 0.98
CA TRP A 68 8.23 21.13 1.91
C TRP A 68 6.89 21.39 2.59
N LYS A 69 5.78 21.29 1.85
CA LYS A 69 4.43 21.39 2.40
C LYS A 69 4.16 20.30 3.42
N LEU A 70 4.43 19.04 3.09
CA LEU A 70 4.26 17.91 4.01
C LEU A 70 5.13 18.08 5.26
N PHE A 71 6.39 18.45 5.08
CA PHE A 71 7.31 18.73 6.19
C PHE A 71 6.78 19.84 7.08
N SER A 72 6.43 20.99 6.50
CA SER A 72 5.93 22.15 7.25
C SER A 72 4.64 21.81 8.00
N MET A 73 3.72 21.10 7.35
CA MET A 73 2.50 20.61 7.99
C MET A 73 2.78 19.69 9.17
N LYS A 74 3.83 18.85 9.13
CA LYS A 74 4.14 17.91 10.22
C LYS A 74 5.00 18.53 11.31
N ALA A 75 6.03 19.27 10.95
CA ALA A 75 6.98 19.90 11.87
C ALA A 75 6.36 21.10 12.61
N PHE A 76 5.44 21.83 11.97
CA PHE A 76 4.87 23.07 12.49
C PHE A 76 3.36 23.00 12.76
N ALA A 77 2.73 21.82 12.71
CA ALA A 77 1.28 21.61 12.98
C ALA A 77 0.73 22.35 14.21
N ASN A 78 1.55 22.54 15.25
CA ASN A 78 1.15 23.14 16.52
C ASN A 78 1.53 24.62 16.67
N ARG A 79 2.19 25.22 15.68
CA ARG A 79 2.50 26.66 15.67
C ARG A 79 1.61 27.27 14.60
N GLY A 80 0.60 28.04 15.03
CA GLY A 80 -0.25 28.78 14.10
C GLY A 80 0.62 29.47 13.06
N VAL A 81 0.39 29.12 11.79
CA VAL A 81 1.20 29.55 10.65
C VAL A 81 1.25 31.07 10.66
N GLN A 82 2.41 31.63 11.00
CA GLN A 82 2.77 32.98 10.56
C GLN A 82 3.66 32.77 9.35
N GLU A 83 3.06 32.84 8.16
CA GLU A 83 3.79 33.09 6.93
C GLU A 83 4.48 34.46 7.09
N GLN A 84 5.81 34.46 7.19
CA GLN A 84 6.58 35.66 6.90
C GLN A 84 6.92 35.62 5.41
N THR A 85 6.24 36.49 4.67
CA THR A 85 6.56 36.93 3.30
C THR A 85 7.97 37.47 3.20
#